data_AF-A0A842J439-F1
#
_entry.id   AF-A0A842J439-F1
#
_cell.length_a   1.000
_cell.length_b   1.000
_cell.length_c   1.000
_cell.angle_alpha   90.00
_cell.angle_beta   90.00
_cell.angle_gamma   90.00
#
_symmetry.space_group_name_H-M   'P 1'
#
loop_
_entity.id
_entity.type
_entity.pdbx_description
1 polymer ?
#
loop_
_entity_poly.entity_id
_entity_poly.type
_entity_poly.pdbx_seq_one_letter_code
_entity_poly.pdbx_strand_id
1 'polypeptide(L)'
;MNKKAKDFFIKYFIPSLIVFIIFLIDTYLTNNNLTGAISSYIIIFLFILFLVTMFWSFLYYFQETVGEVMKKGTVGMVVFILVALVVIYMYKSTGKI
;
A
#
# COMPACT_ATOMS: atom_id res chain seq x y z
N MET A 1 22.44 7.06 -12.66
CA MET A 1 21.07 7.46 -12.25
C MET A 1 21.15 8.24 -10.95
N ASN A 2 20.48 9.39 -10.85
CA ASN A 2 20.52 10.26 -9.66
C ASN A 2 19.85 9.57 -8.45
N LYS A 3 20.30 9.83 -7.20
CA LYS A 3 19.82 9.12 -5.99
C LYS A 3 18.29 9.22 -5.83
N LYS A 4 17.73 10.41 -6.06
CA LYS A 4 16.28 10.66 -6.04
C LYS A 4 15.52 9.86 -7.11
N ALA A 5 16.09 9.70 -8.29
CA ALA A 5 15.48 8.92 -9.37
C ALA A 5 15.51 7.42 -9.06
N LYS A 6 16.58 6.93 -8.42
CA LYS A 6 16.67 5.55 -7.94
C LYS A 6 15.64 5.24 -6.87
N ASP A 7 15.49 6.13 -5.89
CA ASP A 7 14.49 5.97 -4.82
C ASP A 7 13.06 6.02 -5.39
N PHE A 8 12.80 6.91 -6.35
CA PHE A 8 11.50 6.96 -7.01
C PHE A 8 11.17 5.63 -7.72
N PHE A 9 12.14 5.11 -8.47
CA PHE A 9 11.98 3.86 -9.21
C PHE A 9 11.71 2.67 -8.28
N ILE A 10 12.54 2.51 -7.25
CA ILE A 10 12.46 1.33 -6.38
C ILE A 10 11.24 1.40 -5.47
N LYS A 11 10.91 2.58 -4.93
CA LYS A 11 9.88 2.72 -3.90
C LYS A 11 8.46 2.88 -4.47
N TYR A 12 8.32 3.50 -5.64
CA TYR A 12 6.99 3.78 -6.22
C TYR A 12 6.79 3.06 -7.55
N PHE A 13 7.73 3.17 -8.49
CA PHE A 13 7.53 2.62 -9.83
C PHE A 13 7.46 1.09 -9.85
N ILE A 14 8.44 0.40 -9.25
CA ILE A 14 8.48 -1.08 -9.22
C ILE A 14 7.23 -1.66 -8.54
N PRO A 15 6.82 -1.20 -7.34
CA PRO A 15 5.59 -1.71 -6.72
C PRO A 15 4.34 -1.45 -7.57
N SER A 16 4.24 -0.27 -8.18
CA SER A 16 3.12 0.05 -9.07
C SER A 16 3.09 -0.85 -10.30
N LEU A 17 4.26 -1.17 -10.86
CA LEU A 17 4.40 -2.10 -11.98
C LEU A 17 3.98 -3.52 -11.60
N ILE A 18 4.37 -4.00 -10.42
CA ILE A 18 3.95 -5.31 -9.92
C ILE A 18 2.42 -5.37 -9.75
N VAL A 19 1.84 -4.37 -9.10
CA VAL A 19 0.37 -4.28 -8.90
C VAL A 19 -0.35 -4.23 -10.24
N PHE A 20 0.19 -3.47 -11.20
CA PHE A 20 -0.38 -3.38 -12.55
C PHE A 20 -0.31 -4.72 -13.30
N ILE A 21 0.78 -5.47 -13.19
CA ILE A 21 0.89 -6.80 -13.80
C ILE A 21 -0.13 -7.76 -13.18
N ILE A 22 -0.28 -7.75 -11.85
CA ILE A 22 -1.28 -8.58 -11.15
C ILE A 22 -2.69 -8.22 -11.64
N PHE A 23 -3.00 -6.92 -11.76
CA PHE A 23 -4.27 -6.45 -12.30
C PHE A 23 -4.52 -6.93 -13.73
N LEU A 24 -3.51 -6.90 -14.59
CA LEU A 24 -3.63 -7.42 -15.97
C LEU A 24 -3.92 -8.93 -15.99
N ILE A 25 -3.22 -9.70 -15.15
CA ILE A 25 -3.43 -11.15 -15.04
C ILE A 25 -4.87 -11.42 -14.57
N ASP A 26 -5.32 -10.74 -13.51
CA ASP A 26 -6.67 -10.91 -12.95
C ASP A 26 -7.76 -10.54 -13.97
N THR A 27 -7.56 -9.43 -14.68
CA THR A 27 -8.47 -8.99 -15.75
C THR A 27 -8.56 -10.02 -16.87
N TYR A 28 -7.43 -10.60 -17.28
CA TYR A 28 -7.40 -11.63 -18.31
C TYR A 28 -8.09 -12.92 -17.84
N LEU A 29 -7.83 -13.36 -16.61
CA LEU A 29 -8.48 -14.54 -16.03
C LEU A 29 -9.99 -14.39 -15.88
N THR A 30 -10.46 -13.17 -15.56
CA THR A 30 -11.89 -12.91 -15.32
C THR A 30 -12.66 -12.70 -16.61
N ASN A 31 -12.10 -11.95 -17.56
CA ASN A 31 -12.83 -11.52 -18.76
C ASN A 31 -12.44 -12.31 -20.03
N ASN A 32 -11.44 -13.21 -19.94
CA ASN A 32 -10.80 -13.89 -21.07
C ASN A 32 -10.33 -12.95 -22.20
N ASN A 33 -10.19 -11.66 -21.89
CA ASN A 33 -9.86 -10.64 -22.85
C ASN A 33 -9.16 -9.46 -22.19
N LEU A 34 -8.23 -8.87 -22.93
CA LEU A 34 -7.59 -7.60 -22.59
C LEU A 34 -8.24 -6.53 -23.46
N THR A 35 -8.72 -5.46 -22.85
CA THR A 35 -9.31 -4.32 -23.58
C THR A 35 -8.33 -3.80 -24.65
N GLY A 36 -8.77 -3.66 -25.90
CA GLY A 36 -7.86 -3.29 -27.01
C GLY A 36 -7.30 -1.85 -26.96
N ALA A 37 -7.77 -1.00 -26.04
CA ALA A 37 -7.36 0.40 -25.97
C ALA A 37 -6.14 0.59 -25.05
N ILE A 38 -4.98 0.87 -25.65
CA ILE A 38 -3.73 1.19 -24.93
C ILE A 38 -3.90 2.39 -23.98
N SER A 39 -4.75 3.37 -24.34
CA SER A 39 -5.03 4.54 -23.50
C SER A 39 -5.63 4.18 -22.15
N SER A 40 -6.50 3.17 -22.09
CA SER A 40 -7.10 2.70 -20.84
C SER A 40 -6.05 2.14 -19.88
N TYR A 41 -5.07 1.40 -20.39
CA TYR A 41 -3.99 0.84 -19.58
C TYR A 41 -3.05 1.89 -19.01
N ILE A 42 -2.76 2.95 -19.77
CA ILE A 42 -1.94 4.07 -19.29
C ILE A 42 -2.64 4.78 -18.12
N ILE A 43 -3.95 5.02 -18.23
CA ILE A 43 -4.74 5.66 -17.17
C ILE A 43 -4.76 4.79 -15.92
N ILE A 44 -5.00 3.48 -16.07
CA ILE A 44 -5.00 2.53 -14.95
C ILE A 44 -3.63 2.49 -14.26
N PHE A 45 -2.54 2.46 -15.04
CA PHE A 45 -1.19 2.48 -14.47
C PHE A 45 -0.93 3.78 -13.67
N LEU A 46 -1.30 4.94 -14.21
CA LEU A 46 -1.18 6.22 -13.50
C LEU A 46 -2.01 6.25 -12.22
N PHE A 47 -3.21 5.68 -12.24
CA PHE A 47 -4.06 5.55 -11.06
C PHE A 47 -3.41 4.66 -9.99
N ILE A 48 -2.87 3.50 -10.38
CA ILE A 48 -2.13 2.61 -9.46
C ILE A 48 -0.91 3.32 -8.89
N LEU A 49 -0.15 4.04 -9.72
CA LEU A 49 1.01 4.81 -9.27
C LEU A 49 0.61 5.84 -8.21
N PHE A 50 -0.49 6.56 -8.43
CA PHE A 50 -1.05 7.49 -7.46
C PHE A 50 -1.42 6.80 -6.14
N LEU A 51 -2.09 5.64 -6.20
CA LEU A 51 -2.44 4.86 -5.01
C LEU A 51 -1.23 4.39 -4.22
N VAL A 52 -0.18 3.90 -4.90
CA VAL A 52 1.07 3.47 -4.25
C VAL A 52 1.77 4.65 -3.57
N THR A 53 1.79 5.82 -4.20
CA THR A 53 2.34 7.05 -3.59
C THR A 53 1.54 7.49 -2.37
N MET A 54 0.21 7.48 -2.46
CA MET A 54 -0.70 7.74 -1.33
C MET A 54 -0.43 6.77 -0.18
N PHE A 55 -0.37 5.47 -0.47
CA PHE A 55 -0.11 4.43 0.53
C PHE A 55 1.21 4.65 1.27
N TRP A 56 2.29 4.94 0.56
CA TRP A 56 3.57 5.24 1.18
C TRP A 56 3.56 6.53 2.03
N SER A 57 2.81 7.54 1.59
CA SER A 57 2.67 8.80 2.33
C SER A 57 1.92 8.57 3.64
N PHE A 58 0.83 7.79 3.60
CA PHE A 58 0.12 7.37 4.80
C PHE A 58 0.99 6.52 5.71
N LEU A 59 1.71 5.53 5.17
CA LEU A 59 2.64 4.72 5.97
C LEU A 59 3.69 5.59 6.68
N TYR A 60 4.25 6.59 6.00
CA TYR A 60 5.19 7.51 6.61
C TYR A 60 4.56 8.30 7.77
N TYR A 61 3.36 8.85 7.55
CA TYR A 61 2.61 9.56 8.58
C TYR A 61 2.26 8.67 9.79
N PHE A 62 1.83 7.43 9.54
CA PHE A 62 1.58 6.45 10.60
C PHE A 62 2.86 6.10 11.35
N GLN A 63 3.97 5.89 10.65
CA GLN A 63 5.27 5.59 11.28
C GLN A 63 5.74 6.75 12.16
N GLU A 64 5.56 7.99 11.72
CA GLU A 64 5.88 9.18 12.50
C GLU A 64 5.01 9.27 13.75
N THR A 65 3.69 9.16 13.59
CA THR A 65 2.72 9.22 14.70
C THR A 65 2.95 8.11 15.72
N VAL A 66 3.11 6.86 15.27
CA VAL A 66 3.38 5.71 16.16
C VAL A 66 4.77 5.84 16.78
N GLY A 67 5.75 6.36 16.05
CA GLY A 67 7.08 6.67 16.56
C GLY A 67 7.05 7.67 17.72
N GLU A 68 6.20 8.71 17.64
CA GLU A 68 5.97 9.63 18.75
C GLU A 68 5.33 8.95 19.96
N VAL A 69 4.34 8.08 19.74
CA VAL A 69 3.70 7.30 20.82
C VAL A 69 4.71 6.37 21.49
N MET A 70 5.59 5.72 20.72
CA MET A 70 6.66 4.88 21.26
C MET A 70 7.72 5.68 22.02
N LYS A 71 8.02 6.92 21.58
CA LYS A 71 8.97 7.82 22.28
C LYS A 71 8.43 8.40 23.59
N LYS A 72 7.10 8.45 23.78
CA LYS A 72 6.46 8.93 25.02
C LYS A 72 6.66 8.00 26.24
N GLY A 73 7.39 6.90 26.09
CA GLY A 73 7.79 5.99 27.16
C GLY A 73 7.11 4.62 27.07
N THR A 74 7.46 3.73 27.99
CA THR A 74 7.03 2.31 28.00
C THR A 74 5.51 2.14 28.00
N VAL A 75 4.77 3.09 28.59
CA VAL A 75 3.30 3.09 28.62
C VAL A 75 2.68 3.26 27.22
N GLY A 76 3.21 4.17 26.40
CA GLY A 76 2.69 4.41 25.04
C GLY A 76 2.89 3.18 24.14
N MET A 77 4.03 2.51 24.28
CA MET A 77 4.35 1.28 23.55
C MET A 77 3.41 0.13 23.93
N VAL A 78 3.14 -0.06 25.22
CA VAL A 78 2.22 -1.10 25.71
C VAL A 78 0.78 -0.86 25.25
N VAL A 79 0.31 0.39 25.28
CA VAL A 79 -1.04 0.74 24.78
C VAL A 79 -1.17 0.46 23.29
N PHE A 80 -0.15 0.78 22.49
CA PHE A 80 -0.17 0.49 21.05
C PHE A 80 -0.24 -1.03 20.76
N ILE A 81 0.55 -1.83 21.47
CA ILE A 81 0.54 -3.30 21.34
C ILE A 81 -0.83 -3.87 21.74
N LEU A 82 -1.41 -3.39 22.84
CA LEU A 82 -2.75 -3.80 23.28
C LEU A 82 -3.82 -3.47 22.25
N VAL A 83 -3.81 -2.25 21.68
CA VAL A 83 -4.75 -1.86 20.63
C VAL A 83 -4.58 -2.74 19.39
N ALA A 84 -3.34 -3.00 18.95
CA ALA A 84 -3.08 -3.87 17.81
C ALA A 84 -3.60 -5.31 18.05
N LEU A 85 -3.37 -5.86 19.24
CA LEU A 85 -3.89 -7.18 19.63
C LEU A 85 -5.41 -7.22 19.65
N VAL A 86 -6.07 -6.17 20.17
CA VAL A 86 -7.53 -6.05 20.16
C VAL A 86 -8.06 -5.99 18.73
N VAL A 87 -7.44 -5.22 17.84
CA VAL A 87 -7.84 -5.16 16.42
C VAL A 87 -7.68 -6.52 15.73
N ILE A 88 -6.57 -7.22 15.95
CA ILE A 88 -6.35 -8.57 15.41
C ILE A 88 -7.37 -9.57 15.97
N TYR A 89 -7.66 -9.49 17.26
CA TYR A 89 -8.66 -10.34 17.91
C TYR A 89 -10.07 -10.05 17.37
N MET A 90 -10.44 -8.78 17.26
CA MET A 90 -11.71 -8.36 16.68
C MET A 90 -11.83 -8.85 15.23
N TYR A 91 -10.80 -8.70 14.42
CA TYR A 91 -10.76 -9.25 13.05
C TYR A 91 -11.01 -10.75 13.04
N LYS A 92 -10.31 -11.51 13.89
CA LYS A 92 -10.50 -12.95 14.01
C LYS A 92 -11.91 -13.33 14.48
N SER A 93 -12.51 -12.53 15.35
CA SER A 93 -13.84 -12.80 15.94
C SER A 93 -15.00 -12.40 15.05
N THR A 94 -14.85 -11.35 14.22
CA THR A 94 -15.94 -10.82 13.38
C THR A 94 -15.83 -11.24 11.91
N GLY A 95 -14.66 -11.70 11.46
CA GLY A 95 -14.46 -12.26 10.12
C GLY A 95 -14.74 -11.30 8.96
N LYS A 96 -14.91 -10.00 9.23
CA LYS A 96 -15.26 -8.99 8.24
C LYS A 96 -14.53 -7.68 8.50
N ILE A 97 -14.00 -7.11 7.43
CA ILE A 97 -13.85 -5.66 7.25
C ILE A 97 -14.99 -5.26 6.32
#